data_AF-E4UDL6-F1
#
_entry.id   AF-E4UDL6-F1
#
_cell.length_a   1.000
_cell.length_b   1.000
_cell.length_c   1.000
_cell.angle_alpha   90.00
_cell.angle_beta   90.00
_cell.angle_gamma   90.00
#
_symmetry.space_group_name_H-M   'P 1'
#
loop_
_entity.id
_entity.type
_entity.pdbx_description
1 polymer ?
#
loop_
_entity_poly.entity_id
_entity_poly.type
_entity_poly.pdbx_seq_one_letter_code
_entity_poly.pdbx_strand_id
1 'polypeptide(L)'
;MFSTRKNDCLESKVIYSIRLQIEEIFKILTQEKKEISDKELYTKMYLVTARIIALTALREGKKSPIFHYLKKNKKYDSLLTQTTMQEIDTLKYQLTPIKK
;
A
#
# COMPACT_ATOMS: atom_id res chain seq x y z
N MET A 1 15.36 -14.94 14.09
CA MET A 1 14.55 -14.18 15.06
C MET A 1 14.48 -12.67 14.79
N PHE A 2 15.58 -11.99 14.45
CA PHE A 2 15.56 -10.54 14.16
C PHE A 2 14.80 -10.15 12.87
N SER A 3 14.84 -10.99 11.82
CA SER A 3 14.12 -10.76 10.56
C SER A 3 12.60 -10.77 10.74
N THR A 4 12.07 -11.71 11.53
CA THR A 4 10.64 -11.84 11.82
C THR A 4 10.13 -10.61 12.59
N ARG A 5 10.83 -10.18 13.64
CA ARG A 5 10.45 -8.98 14.42
C ARG A 5 10.49 -7.69 13.60
N LYS A 6 11.42 -7.56 12.64
CA LYS A 6 11.50 -6.39 11.75
C LYS A 6 10.31 -6.34 10.79
N ASN A 7 9.90 -7.51 10.27
CA ASN A 7 8.69 -7.63 9.45
C ASN A 7 7.45 -7.24 10.24
N ASP A 8 7.28 -7.76 11.47
CA ASP A 8 6.13 -7.48 12.33
C ASP A 8 6.01 -5.97 12.67
N CYS A 9 7.15 -5.31 12.91
CA CYS A 9 7.20 -3.87 13.17
C CYS A 9 6.83 -3.04 11.92
N LEU A 10 7.34 -3.41 10.74
CA LEU A 10 7.00 -2.73 9.50
C LEU A 10 5.52 -2.92 9.16
N GLU A 11 5.04 -4.15 9.24
CA GLU A 11 3.65 -4.51 9.00
C GLU A 11 2.70 -3.72 9.91
N SER A 12 3.02 -3.62 11.20
CA SER A 12 2.23 -2.82 12.15
C SER A 12 2.17 -1.34 11.76
N LYS A 13 3.29 -0.77 11.29
CA LYS A 13 3.33 0.63 10.80
C LYS A 13 2.49 0.83 9.55
N VAL A 14 2.54 -0.11 8.62
CA VAL A 14 1.75 -0.07 7.38
C VAL A 14 0.26 -0.17 7.70
N ILE A 15 -0.14 -1.10 8.56
CA ILE A 15 -1.53 -1.25 9.02
C ILE A 15 -2.01 0.02 9.70
N TYR A 16 -1.20 0.61 10.58
CA TYR A 16 -1.54 1.87 11.24
C TYR A 16 -1.75 3.01 10.23
N SER A 17 -0.86 3.13 9.24
CA SER A 17 -0.99 4.15 8.19
C SER A 17 -2.22 3.93 7.31
N ILE A 18 -2.56 2.68 6.98
CA ILE A 18 -3.79 2.34 6.25
C ILE A 18 -5.02 2.78 7.05
N ARG A 19 -5.07 2.51 8.36
CA ARG A 19 -6.17 2.92 9.23
C ARG A 19 -6.36 4.44 9.23
N LEU A 20 -5.29 5.22 9.40
CA LEU A 20 -5.37 6.68 9.36
C LEU A 20 -5.93 7.20 8.03
N GLN A 21 -5.50 6.63 6.91
CA GLN A 21 -6.01 7.03 5.59
C GLN A 21 -7.48 6.67 5.39
N ILE A 22 -7.94 5.53 5.93
CA ILE A 22 -9.36 5.17 5.93
C ILE A 22 -10.18 6.16 6.77
N GLU A 23 -9.67 6.58 7.93
CA GLU A 23 -10.32 7.60 8.77
C GLU A 23 -10.40 8.95 8.05
N GLU A 24 -9.36 9.35 7.31
CA GLU A 24 -9.42 10.54 6.46
C GLU A 24 -10.49 10.40 5.38
N ILE A 25 -10.53 9.28 4.65
CA ILE A 25 -11.56 9.02 3.63
C ILE A 25 -12.96 9.09 4.26
N PHE A 26 -13.15 8.50 5.44
CA PHE A 26 -14.42 8.55 6.16
C PHE A 26 -14.83 9.99 6.47
N LYS A 27 -13.91 10.81 7.01
CA LYS A 27 -14.18 12.23 7.29
C LYS A 27 -14.64 12.99 6.04
N ILE A 28 -13.97 12.76 4.91
CA ILE A 28 -14.31 13.39 3.62
C ILE A 28 -15.71 12.98 3.18
N LEU A 29 -16.05 11.69 3.28
CA LEU A 29 -17.36 11.16 2.88
C LEU A 29 -18.50 11.66 3.77
N THR A 30 -18.22 11.94 5.05
CA THR A 30 -19.21 12.39 6.03
C THR A 30 -19.32 13.91 6.14
N GLN A 31 -18.45 14.68 5.48
CA GLN A 31 -18.52 16.15 5.50
C GLN A 31 -19.74 16.64 4.71
N GLU A 32 -20.60 17.42 5.37
CA GLU A 32 -21.81 18.00 4.77
C GLU A 32 -21.51 18.97 3.62
N LYS A 33 -20.33 19.60 3.63
CA LYS A 33 -19.81 20.43 2.53
C LYS A 33 -18.62 19.73 1.90
N LYS A 34 -18.80 19.24 0.66
CA LYS A 34 -17.70 18.73 -0.16
C LYS A 34 -16.79 19.88 -0.60
N GLU A 35 -15.81 20.22 0.23
CA GLU A 35 -14.70 21.10 -0.17
C GLU A 35 -13.64 20.33 -0.97
N ILE A 36 -13.67 19.00 -0.90
CA ILE A 36 -12.69 18.12 -1.52
C ILE A 36 -13.22 17.62 -2.86
N SER A 37 -12.36 17.66 -3.87
CA SER A 37 -12.70 17.15 -5.21
C SER A 37 -12.86 15.63 -5.18
N ASP A 38 -13.81 15.09 -5.95
CA ASP A 38 -13.97 13.64 -6.09
C ASP A 38 -12.65 12.97 -6.54
N LYS A 39 -11.81 13.69 -7.32
CA LYS A 39 -10.48 13.23 -7.75
C LYS A 39 -9.53 12.97 -6.58
N GLU A 40 -9.55 13.83 -5.56
CA GLU A 40 -8.71 13.67 -4.37
C GLU A 40 -9.18 12.49 -3.52
N LEU A 41 -10.49 12.33 -3.35
CA LEU A 41 -11.09 11.17 -2.70
C LEU A 41 -10.69 9.87 -3.42
N TYR A 42 -10.83 9.81 -4.74
CA TYR A 42 -10.38 8.66 -5.54
C TYR A 42 -8.89 8.37 -5.37
N THR A 43 -8.05 9.41 -5.33
CA THR A 43 -6.61 9.26 -5.13
C THR A 43 -6.30 8.62 -3.76
N LYS A 44 -6.96 9.06 -2.70
CA LYS A 44 -6.83 8.45 -1.36
C LYS A 44 -7.30 6.99 -1.35
N MET A 45 -8.44 6.69 -1.98
CA MET A 45 -8.94 5.31 -2.11
C MET A 45 -7.95 4.41 -2.87
N TYR A 46 -7.37 4.90 -3.97
CA TYR A 46 -6.36 4.16 -4.72
C TYR A 46 -5.10 3.90 -3.90
N LEU A 47 -4.63 4.89 -3.14
CA LEU A 47 -3.47 4.74 -2.25
C LEU A 47 -3.70 3.67 -1.18
N VAL A 48 -4.85 3.73 -0.50
CA VAL A 48 -5.23 2.73 0.52
C VAL A 48 -5.29 1.33 -0.08
N THR A 49 -5.95 1.19 -1.23
CA THR A 49 -6.08 -0.09 -1.93
C THR A 49 -4.71 -0.64 -2.33
N ALA A 50 -3.86 0.21 -2.92
CA ALA A 50 -2.51 -0.15 -3.32
C ALA A 50 -1.67 -0.64 -2.13
N ARG A 51 -1.75 0.05 -0.98
CA ARG A 51 -1.04 -0.33 0.24
C ARG A 51 -1.51 -1.65 0.84
N ILE A 52 -2.82 -1.93 0.82
CA ILE A 52 -3.36 -3.22 1.25
C ILE A 52 -2.82 -4.35 0.36
N ILE A 53 -2.88 -4.18 -0.96
CA ILE A 53 -2.37 -5.19 -1.91
C ILE A 53 -0.86 -5.37 -1.72
N ALA A 54 -0.11 -4.28 -1.56
CA ALA A 54 1.33 -4.32 -1.34
C ALA A 54 1.69 -5.07 -0.04
N LEU A 55 0.94 -4.83 1.04
CA LEU A 55 1.12 -5.55 2.30
C LEU A 55 0.82 -7.04 2.16
N THR A 56 -0.25 -7.42 1.44
CA THR A 56 -0.54 -8.83 1.18
C THR A 56 0.56 -9.48 0.36
N ALA A 57 1.06 -8.81 -0.70
CA ALA A 57 2.19 -9.30 -1.48
C ALA A 57 3.47 -9.45 -0.64
N LEU A 58 3.69 -8.55 0.33
CA LEU A 58 4.81 -8.62 1.27
C LEU A 58 4.70 -9.86 2.18
N ARG A 59 3.51 -10.12 2.73
CA ARG A 59 3.23 -11.29 3.59
C ARG A 59 3.44 -12.62 2.85
N GLU A 60 3.03 -12.68 1.58
CA GLU A 60 3.26 -13.85 0.72
C GLU A 60 4.75 -14.05 0.37
N GLY A 61 5.56 -12.99 0.43
CA GLY A 61 7.00 -13.04 0.23
C GLY A 61 7.42 -13.34 -1.22
N LYS A 62 8.55 -14.02 -1.40
CA LYS A 62 9.17 -14.24 -2.73
C LYS A 62 8.29 -15.00 -3.73
N LYS A 63 7.33 -15.79 -3.24
CA LYS A 63 6.40 -16.58 -4.08
C LYS A 63 5.02 -15.93 -4.21
N SER A 64 4.90 -14.64 -3.94
CA SER A 64 3.64 -13.89 -4.02
C SER A 64 2.97 -14.04 -5.39
N PRO A 65 1.79 -14.70 -5.45
CA PRO A 65 0.97 -14.73 -6.67
C PRO A 65 0.54 -13.33 -7.07
N ILE A 66 0.29 -12.43 -6.10
CA ILE A 66 -0.08 -11.04 -6.35
C ILE A 66 1.04 -10.32 -7.10
N PHE A 67 2.28 -10.37 -6.59
CA PHE A 67 3.42 -9.74 -7.23
C PHE A 67 3.66 -10.31 -8.63
N HIS A 68 3.56 -11.64 -8.78
CA HIS A 68 3.72 -12.29 -10.08
C HIS A 68 2.62 -11.88 -11.06
N TYR A 69 1.37 -11.81 -10.62
CA TYR A 69 0.25 -11.34 -11.43
C TYR A 69 0.45 -9.89 -11.87
N LEU A 70 0.76 -8.98 -10.94
CA LEU A 70 1.00 -7.57 -11.23
C LEU A 70 2.15 -7.38 -12.24
N LYS A 71 3.24 -8.15 -12.09
CA LYS A 71 4.37 -8.09 -13.02
C LYS A 71 4.05 -8.69 -14.40
N LYS A 72 3.24 -9.76 -14.45
CA LYS A 72 2.87 -10.45 -15.69
C LYS A 72 1.83 -9.69 -16.50
N ASN A 73 0.88 -9.03 -15.84
CA ASN A 73 -0.27 -8.42 -16.51
C ASN A 73 0.14 -7.21 -17.39
N LYS A 74 1.32 -6.62 -17.18
CA LYS A 74 1.87 -5.48 -17.94
C LYS A 74 0.91 -4.29 -18.13
N LYS A 75 -0.21 -4.25 -17.42
CA LYS A 75 -1.18 -3.14 -17.38
C LYS A 75 -0.63 -2.01 -16.52
N TYR A 76 0.57 -1.56 -16.85
CA TYR A 76 1.21 -0.42 -16.23
C TYR A 76 0.45 0.87 -16.51
N ASP A 77 -0.52 0.89 -17.42
CA ASP A 77 -1.35 2.07 -17.69
C ASP A 77 -2.38 2.33 -16.59
N SER A 78 -2.67 1.33 -15.73
CA SER A 78 -3.57 1.50 -14.59
C SER A 78 -2.85 2.19 -13.44
N LEU A 79 -3.36 3.35 -13.02
CA LEU A 79 -2.87 4.08 -11.85
C LEU A 79 -2.77 3.18 -10.62
N LEU A 80 -3.79 2.37 -10.33
CA LEU A 80 -3.78 1.43 -9.21
C LEU A 80 -2.62 0.43 -9.31
N THR A 81 -2.36 -0.09 -10.51
CA THR A 81 -1.27 -1.07 -10.73
C THR A 81 0.10 -0.42 -10.50
N GLN A 82 0.30 0.80 -11.02
CA GLN A 82 1.54 1.56 -10.80
C GLN A 82 1.77 1.84 -9.31
N THR A 83 0.76 2.41 -8.63
CA THR A 83 0.84 2.73 -7.21
C THR A 83 1.10 1.48 -6.38
N THR A 84 0.46 0.35 -6.71
CA THR A 84 0.69 -0.93 -6.01
C THR A 84 2.13 -1.41 -6.16
N MET A 85 2.70 -1.35 -7.37
CA MET A 85 4.09 -1.74 -7.59
C MET A 85 5.07 -0.85 -6.84
N GLN A 86 4.84 0.47 -6.84
CA GLN A 86 5.65 1.42 -6.08
C GLN A 86 5.59 1.17 -4.57
N GLU A 87 4.40 0.88 -4.03
CA GLU A 87 4.24 0.55 -2.62
C GLU A 87 4.96 -0.78 -2.28
N ILE A 88 4.86 -1.80 -3.13
CA ILE A 88 5.61 -3.07 -2.96
C ILE A 88 7.12 -2.81 -2.89
N ASP A 89 7.65 -2.00 -3.81
CA ASP A 89 9.08 -1.71 -3.86
C ASP A 89 9.53 -0.87 -2.66
N THR A 90 8.70 0.07 -2.21
CA THR A 90 8.93 0.87 -0.99
C THR A 90 9.01 -0.02 0.25
N LEU A 91 8.05 -0.94 0.41
CA LEU A 91 8.04 -1.87 1.54
C LEU A 91 9.24 -2.80 1.52
N LYS A 92 9.62 -3.32 0.35
CA LYS A 92 10.84 -4.13 0.19
C LYS A 92 12.08 -3.35 0.57
N TYR A 93 12.20 -2.10 0.13
CA TYR A 93 13.34 -1.24 0.46
C TYR A 93 13.48 -1.05 1.97
N GLN A 94 12.38 -0.78 2.67
CA GLN A 94 12.34 -0.61 4.13
C GLN A 94 12.72 -1.90 4.90
N LEU A 95 12.50 -3.07 4.31
CA LEU A 95 12.95 -4.35 4.86
C LEU A 95 14.44 -4.60 4.67
N THR A 96 15.04 -4.13 3.57
CA THR A 96 16.47 -4.30 3.32
C THR A 96 17.30 -3.65 4.43
N PRO A 97 18.21 -4.39 5.08
CA PRO A 97 19.17 -3.76 6.00
C PRO A 97 20.12 -2.87 5.20
N ILE A 98 20.34 -1.64 5.66
CA ILE A 98 21.40 -0.78 5.14
C ILE A 98 22.71 -1.53 5.41
N LYS A 99 23.38 -2.00 4.35
CA LYS A 99 24.76 -2.48 4.47
C LYS A 99 25.61 -1.26 4.79
N LYS A 100 26.07 -1.16 6.03
CA LYS A 100 27.17 -0.29 6.42
C LYS A 100 28.48 -0.93 5.99
#